data_AF-A0A436RVA0-F1
#
_entry.id   AF-A0A436RVA0-F1
#
_cell.length_a   1.000
_cell.length_b   1.000
_cell.length_c   1.000
_cell.angle_alpha   90.00
_cell.angle_beta   90.00
_cell.angle_gamma   90.00
#
_symmetry.space_group_name_H-M   'P 1'
#
loop_
_entity.id
_entity.type
_entity.pdbx_description
1 polymer ?
#
loop_
_entity_poly.entity_id
_entity_poly.type
_entity_poly.pdbx_seq_one_letter_code
_entity_poly.pdbx_strand_id
1 'polypeptide(L)' 'MTLAEDNGPERGGDDLLAAEYVLGVLPADERQIASRRIDTETAFARLVDAWEVHFAPMAAAYAAVEPPASVKVA' A
#
# COMPACT_ATOMS: atom_id res chain seq x y z
N MET A 1 2.71 -17.29 -16.64
CA MET A 1 2.39 -16.23 -15.67
C MET A 1 3.48 -15.18 -15.79
N THR A 2 3.22 -14.12 -16.54
CA THR A 2 4.09 -12.94 -16.61
C THR A 2 3.16 -11.75 -16.53
N LEU A 3 2.84 -11.33 -15.30
CA LEU A 3 1.89 -10.24 -15.03
C LEU A 3 2.56 -8.86 -15.04
N ALA A 4 3.66 -8.70 -15.80
CA ALA A 4 4.50 -7.49 -15.73
C ALA A 4 4.79 -6.88 -17.11
N GLU A 5 3.87 -7.03 -18.05
CA GLU A 5 4.02 -6.47 -19.41
C GLU A 5 2.74 -5.72 -19.81
N ASP A 6 2.46 -4.59 -19.16
CA ASP A 6 1.68 -3.49 -19.74
C ASP A 6 2.11 -2.14 -19.13
N ASN A 7 3.35 -1.73 -19.46
CA ASN A 7 3.89 -0.42 -19.09
C ASN A 7 3.39 0.67 -20.07
N GLY A 8 2.15 1.10 -19.90
CA GLY A 8 1.63 2.34 -20.50
C GLY A 8 1.98 3.58 -19.64
N PRO A 9 2.26 4.75 -20.24
CA PRO A 9 2.87 5.91 -19.57
C PRO A 9 2.04 6.58 -18.47
N GLU A 10 0.80 6.15 -18.20
CA GLU A 10 -0.05 6.71 -17.14
C GLU A 10 -0.63 5.67 -16.17
N ARG A 11 -0.54 4.35 -16.44
CA ARG A 11 -1.09 3.31 -15.54
C ARG A 11 -0.03 2.50 -14.81
N GLY A 12 1.15 2.29 -15.42
CA GLY A 12 2.23 1.55 -14.76
C GLY A 12 2.83 2.29 -13.55
N GLY A 13 2.78 3.62 -13.56
CA GLY A 13 3.27 4.44 -12.45
C GLY A 13 2.36 4.39 -11.22
N ASP A 14 1.04 4.48 -11.43
CA ASP A 14 0.07 4.45 -10.33
C ASP A 14 -0.05 3.07 -9.69
N ASP A 15 0.06 2.00 -10.50
CA ASP A 15 0.08 0.63 -9.99
C ASP A 15 1.29 0.38 -9.08
N LEU A 16 2.48 0.80 -9.52
CA LEU A 16 3.70 0.67 -8.72
C LEU A 16 3.66 1.58 -7.48
N LEU A 17 3.20 2.82 -7.61
CA LEU A 17 3.07 3.76 -6.50
C LEU A 17 2.10 3.24 -5.43
N ALA A 18 1.00 2.59 -5.84
CA ALA A 18 0.07 1.95 -4.91
C ALA A 18 0.74 0.79 -4.16
N ALA A 19 1.53 -0.05 -4.84
CA ALA A 19 2.28 -1.13 -4.20
C ALA A 19 3.30 -0.59 -3.18
N GLU A 20 4.06 0.45 -3.56
CA GLU A 20 5.05 1.09 -2.69
C GLU A 20 4.41 1.77 -1.48
N TYR A 21 3.22 2.37 -1.66
CA TYR A 21 2.44 2.94 -0.57
C TYR A 21 2.03 1.86 0.44
N VAL A 22 1.49 0.72 -0.01
CA VAL A 22 1.07 -0.39 0.86
C VAL A 22 2.24 -1.01 1.60
N LEU A 23 3.38 -1.20 0.93
CA LEU A 23 4.60 -1.69 1.56
C LEU A 23 5.25 -0.67 2.50
N GLY A 24 4.84 0.60 2.45
CA GLY A 24 5.36 1.67 3.30
C GLY A 24 6.79 2.08 2.96
N VAL A 25 7.24 1.88 1.71
CA VAL A 25 8.61 2.18 1.27
C VAL A 25 8.77 3.58 0.68
N LEU A 26 7.66 4.33 0.53
CA LEU A 26 7.67 5.69 0.03
C LEU A 26 8.31 6.67 1.02
N PRO A 27 9.08 7.66 0.52
CA PRO A 27 9.46 8.84 1.31
C PRO A 27 8.24 9.57 1.89
N ALA A 28 8.43 10.30 2.99
CA ALA A 28 7.32 10.91 3.73
C ALA A 28 6.44 11.85 2.87
N ASP A 29 7.06 12.68 2.03
CA ASP A 29 6.33 13.62 1.16
C ASP A 29 5.50 12.89 0.10
N GLU A 30 6.07 11.85 -0.53
CA GLU A 30 5.38 11.03 -1.52
C GLU A 30 4.23 10.23 -0.89
N ARG A 31 4.44 9.72 0.32
CA ARG A 31 3.38 9.05 1.10
C ARG A 31 2.22 10.00 1.40
N GLN A 32 2.48 11.27 1.69
CA GLN A 32 1.42 12.27 1.88
C GLN A 32 0.67 12.61 0.58
N ILE A 33 1.37 12.59 -0.55
CA ILE A 33 0.72 12.76 -1.86
C ILE A 33 -0.18 11.56 -2.15
N ALA A 34 0.34 10.34 -2.04
CA ALA A 34 -0.42 9.11 -2.24
C ALA A 34 -1.65 9.02 -1.32
N SER A 35 -1.50 9.38 -0.03
CA SER A 35 -2.62 9.42 0.91
C SER A 35 -3.73 10.36 0.45
N ARG A 36 -3.38 11.57 -0.03
CA ARG A 36 -4.39 12.51 -0.57
C ARG A 36 -5.06 11.94 -1.81
N ARG A 37 -4.30 11.28 -2.68
CA ARG A 37 -4.84 10.64 -3.89
C ARG A 37 -5.79 9.50 -3.54
N ILE A 38 -5.52 8.70 -2.50
CA ILE A 38 -6.45 7.67 -2.01
C ILE A 38 -7.79 8.29 -1.61
N ASP A 39 -7.76 9.44 -0.91
CA ASP A 39 -8.97 10.12 -0.47
C ASP A 39 -9.77 10.75 -1.62
N THR A 40 -9.10 11.19 -2.69
CA THR A 40 -9.75 11.94 -3.79
C THR A 40 -9.99 11.15 -5.07
N GLU A 41 -9.22 10.09 -5.32
CA GLU A 41 -9.20 9.34 -6.58
C GLU A 41 -9.63 7.88 -6.34
N THR A 42 -10.90 7.57 -6.60
CA THR A 42 -11.44 6.20 -6.42
C THR A 42 -10.68 5.13 -7.23
N ALA A 43 -10.12 5.48 -8.39
CA ALA A 43 -9.34 4.52 -9.18
C ALA A 43 -8.04 4.13 -8.48
N PHE A 44 -7.32 5.11 -7.92
CA PHE A 44 -6.08 4.88 -7.19
C PHE A 44 -6.35 4.11 -5.88
N ALA A 45 -7.42 4.47 -5.15
CA ALA A 45 -7.84 3.74 -3.95
C ALA A 45 -8.07 2.24 -4.23
N ARG A 46 -8.69 1.90 -5.38
CA ARG A 46 -8.88 0.49 -5.78
C ARG A 46 -7.59 -0.25 -6.06
N LEU A 47 -6.56 0.42 -6.56
CA LEU A 47 -5.23 -0.18 -6.74
C LEU A 47 -4.61 -0.49 -5.38
N VAL A 48 -4.71 0.45 -4.43
CA VAL A 48 -4.22 0.27 -3.06
C VAL A 48 -4.93 -0.90 -2.37
N ASP A 49 -6.27 -0.97 -2.46
CA ASP A 49 -7.05 -2.09 -1.91
C ASP A 49 -6.60 -3.45 -2.50
N ALA A 50 -6.33 -3.50 -3.82
CA ALA A 50 -5.88 -4.71 -4.48
C ALA A 50 -4.49 -5.16 -3.97
N TRP A 51 -3.57 -4.22 -3.76
CA TRP A 51 -2.26 -4.49 -3.20
C TRP A 51 -2.30 -4.87 -1.71
N GLU A 52 -3.18 -4.27 -0.91
CA GLU A 52 -3.40 -4.67 0.49
C GLU A 52 -3.85 -6.14 0.59
N VAL A 53 -4.80 -6.56 -0.24
CA VAL A 53 -5.24 -7.95 -0.32
C VAL A 53 -4.10 -8.86 -0.80
N HIS A 54 -3.30 -8.41 -1.76
CA HIS A 54 -2.16 -9.17 -2.28
C HIS A 54 -1.10 -9.44 -1.20
N PHE A 55 -0.79 -8.45 -0.38
CA PHE A 55 0.25 -8.55 0.66
C PHE A 55 -0.25 -9.07 2.01
N ALA A 56 -1.57 -9.07 2.27
CA ALA A 56 -2.15 -9.58 3.52
C ALA A 56 -1.62 -10.96 3.96
N PRO A 57 -1.40 -11.96 3.07
CA PRO A 57 -0.84 -13.25 3.47
C PRO A 57 0.59 -13.19 4.02
N MET A 58 1.38 -12.16 3.67
CA MET A 58 2.74 -11.99 4.21
C MET A 58 2.72 -11.75 5.72
N ALA A 59 1.66 -11.13 6.26
CA ALA A 59 1.50 -10.92 7.69
C ALA A 59 1.41 -12.26 8.46
N ALA A 60 0.86 -13.31 7.84
CA ALA A 60 0.73 -14.63 8.46
C ALA A 60 2.08 -15.34 8.67
N ALA A 61 3.16 -14.86 8.04
CA ALA A 61 4.52 -15.38 8.26
C ALA A 61 5.10 -14.96 9.62
N TYR A 62 4.51 -13.94 10.27
CA TYR A 62 4.98 -13.41 11.54
C TYR A 62 4.08 -13.85 12.69
N ALA A 63 4.67 -14.27 13.80
CA ALA A 63 3.91 -14.53 15.02
C ALA A 63 3.38 -13.20 15.59
N ALA A 64 2.11 -13.19 16.01
CA ALA A 64 1.54 -12.05 16.71
C ALA A 64 2.28 -11.81 18.03
N VAL A 65 2.63 -10.55 18.30
CA VAL A 65 3.26 -10.11 19.54
C VAL A 65 2.29 -9.17 20.25
N GLU A 66 2.01 -9.43 21.52
CA GLU A 66 1.16 -8.56 22.34
C GLU A 66 1.84 -7.21 22.55
N PRO A 67 1.21 -6.08 22.18
CA PRO A 67 1.78 -4.76 22.41
C PRO A 67 1.81 -4.44 23.92
N PRO A 68 2.79 -3.65 24.41
CA PRO A 68 2.81 -3.21 25.81
C PRO A 68 1.55 -2.44 26.19
N ALA A 69 1.01 -2.70 27.39
CA ALA A 69 -0.22 -2.05 27.87
C ALA A 69 -0.15 -0.51 27.88
N SER A 70 1.06 0.06 27.99
CA SER A 70 1.30 1.51 27.95
C SER A 70 0.88 2.16 26.62
N VAL A 71 0.80 1.41 25.52
CA VAL A 71 0.41 1.94 24.19
C VAL A 71 -1.06 2.37 24.15
N LYS A 72 -1.91 1.82 25.04
CA LYS A 72 -3.36 2.11 25.07
C LYS A 72 -3.75 3.20 26.09
N VAL A 73 -2.81 3.72 26.88
CA VAL A 73 -3.13 4.76 27.88
C VAL A 73 -3.29 6.10 27.14
N ALA A 74 -4.55 6.51 26.95
CA ALA A 74 -4.95 7.80 26.39
C ALA A 74 -5.24 8.82 27.49
#